data_AF-A0A7C0Y9D0-F1
#
_entry.id   AF-A0A7C0Y9D0-F1
#
_cell.length_a   1.000
_cell.length_b   1.000
_cell.length_c   1.000
_cell.angle_alpha   90.00
_cell.angle_beta   90.00
_cell.angle_gamma   90.00
#
_symmetry.space_group_name_H-M   'P 1'
#
loop_
_entity.id
_entity.type
_entity.pdbx_description
1 polymer ?
#
loop_
_entity_poly.entity_id
_entity_poly.type
_entity_poly.pdbx_seq_one_letter_code
_entity_poly.pdbx_strand_id
1 'polypeptide(L)'
;MIKDKVFWETTITIFKFKDPDNEIAFFLKKGGKIEDALEKWSSNFIGKEVIKGNVALAEGIHNVIDLMIGKDTGTAWGTGAYVGIGDSSAAEATTQTGLLGTNTVYLSLDSGYPTRDGEEAVWRATADGTTANFHWWEYTVATGAGNAYCNLNRKVEDKGTKASGETWTLELRVKVS
;
A
#
# COMPACT_ATOMS: atom_id res chain seq x y z
N MET A 1 -36.34 10.86 -6.89
CA MET A 1 -35.20 11.45 -6.16
C MET A 1 -33.99 10.58 -6.46
N ILE A 2 -33.08 11.05 -7.31
CA ILE A 2 -31.78 10.40 -7.47
C ILE A 2 -31.02 10.69 -6.17
N LYS A 3 -30.55 9.64 -5.49
CA LYS A 3 -29.64 9.80 -4.36
C LYS A 3 -28.24 9.74 -4.93
N ASP A 4 -27.48 10.81 -4.81
CA ASP A 4 -26.05 10.77 -5.09
C ASP A 4 -25.42 9.75 -4.15
N LYS A 5 -24.55 8.90 -4.70
CA LYS A 5 -23.80 7.89 -3.95
C LYS A 5 -22.34 8.06 -4.31
N VAL A 6 -21.48 7.96 -3.30
CA VAL A 6 -20.03 7.88 -3.45
C VAL A 6 -19.60 6.56 -2.86
N PHE A 7 -18.91 5.75 -3.65
CA PHE A 7 -18.32 4.48 -3.25
C PHE A 7 -16.81 4.62 -3.12
N TRP A 8 -16.28 3.96 -2.10
CA TRP A 8 -14.85 3.79 -1.89
C TRP A 8 -14.49 2.35 -2.19
N GLU A 9 -13.79 2.12 -3.29
CA GLU A 9 -13.32 0.79 -3.66
C GLU A 9 -11.81 0.73 -3.52
N THR A 10 -11.29 -0.39 -3.01
CA THR A 10 -9.84 -0.57 -2.86
C THR A 10 -9.39 -1.85 -3.52
N THR A 11 -8.25 -1.74 -4.21
CA THR A 11 -7.53 -2.88 -4.77
C THR A 11 -6.09 -2.81 -4.29
N ILE A 12 -5.58 -3.90 -3.74
CA ILE A 12 -4.14 -4.08 -3.49
C ILE A 12 -3.63 -5.12 -4.47
N THR A 13 -2.53 -4.81 -5.16
CA THR A 13 -1.83 -5.75 -6.03
C THR A 13 -0.43 -5.98 -5.50
N ILE A 14 -0.03 -7.25 -5.37
CA ILE A 14 1.31 -7.65 -4.96
C ILE A 14 1.96 -8.42 -6.09
N PHE A 15 3.14 -7.99 -6.52
CA PHE A 15 3.99 -8.74 -7.44
C PHE A 15 5.20 -9.27 -6.68
N LYS A 16 5.56 -10.54 -6.92
CA LYS A 16 6.62 -11.26 -6.21
C LYS A 16 7.68 -11.72 -7.19
N PHE A 17 8.95 -11.49 -6.86
CA PHE A 17 10.09 -11.86 -7.69
C PHE A 17 11.19 -12.50 -6.84
N LYS A 18 11.91 -13.47 -7.40
CA LYS A 18 13.23 -13.88 -6.90
C LYS A 18 14.23 -12.79 -7.28
N ASP A 19 14.89 -12.18 -6.31
CA ASP A 19 15.76 -11.03 -6.53
C ASP A 19 16.96 -11.04 -5.55
N PRO A 20 17.83 -12.07 -5.62
CA PRO A 20 18.93 -12.22 -4.67
C PRO A 20 19.90 -11.04 -4.67
N ASP A 21 20.01 -10.33 -5.80
CA ASP A 21 20.94 -9.23 -6.02
C ASP A 21 20.29 -7.83 -5.91
N ASN A 22 19.00 -7.77 -5.56
CA ASN A 22 18.19 -6.53 -5.45
C ASN A 22 18.09 -5.68 -6.72
N GLU A 23 18.40 -6.23 -7.90
CA GLU A 23 18.33 -5.48 -9.16
C GLU A 23 16.89 -5.08 -9.49
N ILE A 24 15.92 -5.97 -9.22
CA ILE A 24 14.51 -5.72 -9.49
C ILE A 24 13.97 -4.69 -8.52
N ALA A 25 14.29 -4.83 -7.22
CA ALA A 25 13.92 -3.84 -6.21
C ALA A 25 14.48 -2.46 -6.53
N PHE A 26 15.77 -2.37 -6.90
CA PHE A 26 16.39 -1.11 -7.27
C PHE A 26 15.69 -0.45 -8.45
N PHE A 27 15.40 -1.22 -9.51
CA PHE A 27 14.69 -0.73 -10.69
C PHE A 27 13.29 -0.18 -10.34
N LEU A 28 12.49 -0.95 -9.60
CA LEU A 28 11.13 -0.57 -9.25
C LEU A 28 11.07 0.63 -8.30
N LYS A 29 11.93 0.67 -7.28
CA LYS A 29 12.06 1.82 -6.36
C LYS A 29 12.45 3.12 -7.09
N LYS A 30 13.18 3.02 -8.20
CA LYS A 30 13.55 4.17 -9.05
C LYS A 30 12.45 4.58 -10.06
N GLY A 31 11.27 4.00 -9.96
CA GLY A 31 10.12 4.34 -10.81
C GLY A 31 10.01 3.49 -12.07
N GLY A 32 10.77 2.39 -12.16
CA GLY A 32 10.58 1.39 -13.20
C GLY A 32 9.14 0.86 -13.21
N LYS A 33 8.61 0.55 -14.40
CA LYS A 33 7.25 0.01 -14.52
C LYS A 33 7.23 -1.48 -14.21
N ILE A 34 6.11 -1.97 -13.68
CA ILE A 34 5.97 -3.40 -13.37
C ILE A 34 6.00 -4.22 -14.66
N GLU A 35 5.42 -3.71 -15.73
CA GLU A 35 5.40 -4.36 -17.05
C GLU A 35 6.82 -4.57 -17.58
N ASP A 36 7.67 -3.55 -17.48
CA ASP A 36 9.08 -3.63 -17.88
C ASP A 36 9.85 -4.64 -17.01
N ALA A 37 9.54 -4.72 -15.71
CA ALA A 37 10.17 -5.69 -14.82
C ALA A 37 9.74 -7.13 -15.14
N LEU A 38 8.46 -7.34 -15.46
CA LEU A 38 7.93 -8.64 -15.87
C LEU A 38 8.53 -9.10 -17.20
N GLU A 39 8.80 -8.18 -18.13
CA GLU A 39 9.49 -8.49 -19.38
C GLU A 39 10.96 -8.84 -19.13
N LYS A 40 11.69 -7.95 -18.44
CA LYS A 40 13.14 -8.07 -18.25
C LYS A 40 13.56 -9.22 -17.33
N TRP A 41 12.78 -9.52 -16.29
CA TRP A 41 13.07 -10.56 -15.30
C TRP A 41 11.95 -11.61 -15.23
N SER A 42 11.38 -11.98 -16.38
CA SER A 42 10.29 -12.97 -16.47
C SER A 42 10.60 -14.31 -15.78
N SER A 43 11.83 -14.82 -15.89
CA SER A 43 12.25 -16.07 -15.22
C SER A 43 12.33 -15.97 -13.70
N ASN A 44 12.37 -14.76 -13.15
CA ASN A 44 12.42 -14.48 -11.72
C ASN A 44 11.03 -14.24 -11.14
N PHE A 45 10.00 -14.08 -11.97
CA PHE A 45 8.64 -13.83 -11.49
C PHE A 45 8.07 -15.03 -10.75
N ILE A 46 7.63 -14.80 -9.52
CA ILE A 46 7.04 -15.81 -8.64
C ILE A 46 5.52 -15.81 -8.79
N GLY A 47 4.91 -14.63 -8.81
CA GLY A 47 3.46 -14.53 -8.90
C GLY A 47 2.90 -13.14 -8.65
N LYS A 48 1.61 -13.00 -8.97
CA LYS A 48 0.80 -11.81 -8.73
C LYS A 48 -0.40 -12.20 -7.89
N GLU A 49 -0.69 -11.39 -6.89
CA GLU A 49 -1.89 -11.50 -6.08
C GLU A 49 -2.69 -10.20 -6.10
N VAL A 50 -4.01 -10.30 -6.08
CA VAL A 50 -4.93 -9.16 -6.08
C VAL A 50 -5.91 -9.32 -4.92
N ILE A 51 -6.01 -8.28 -4.11
CA ILE A 51 -6.86 -8.19 -2.93
C ILE A 51 -7.88 -7.09 -3.18
N LYS A 52 -9.14 -7.35 -2.85
CA LYS A 52 -10.23 -6.39 -3.02
C LYS A 52 -10.80 -6.00 -1.66
N GLY A 53 -11.24 -4.74 -1.57
CA GLY A 53 -11.84 -4.17 -0.38
C GLY A 53 -10.83 -3.80 0.70
N ASN A 54 -11.30 -3.01 1.64
CA ASN A 54 -10.62 -2.59 2.86
C ASN A 54 -11.68 -2.07 3.85
N VAL A 55 -11.24 -1.66 5.03
CA VAL A 55 -12.01 -0.77 5.90
C VAL A 55 -11.33 0.59 5.90
N ALA A 56 -12.06 1.64 5.50
CA ALA A 56 -11.62 3.01 5.73
C ALA A 56 -11.60 3.29 7.24
N LEU A 57 -10.47 3.76 7.76
CA LEU A 57 -10.34 4.07 9.19
C LEU A 57 -11.02 5.40 9.47
N ALA A 58 -11.56 5.57 10.68
CA ALA A 58 -12.22 6.82 11.06
C ALA A 58 -11.26 8.02 10.95
N GLU A 59 -9.99 7.85 11.34
CA GLU A 59 -8.97 8.89 11.16
C GLU A 59 -8.74 9.27 9.70
N GLY A 60 -8.74 8.28 8.79
CA GLY A 60 -8.61 8.50 7.35
C GLY A 60 -9.80 9.29 6.79
N ILE A 61 -11.02 8.89 7.17
CA ILE A 61 -12.24 9.61 6.77
C ILE A 61 -12.21 11.06 7.27
N HIS A 62 -11.85 11.28 8.54
CA HIS A 62 -11.73 12.63 9.09
C HIS A 62 -10.69 13.47 8.35
N ASN A 63 -9.53 12.89 8.02
CA ASN A 63 -8.47 13.59 7.31
C ASN A 63 -8.87 13.93 5.85
N VAL A 64 -9.63 13.05 5.17
CA VAL A 64 -10.24 13.38 3.86
C VAL A 64 -11.17 14.60 3.99
N ILE A 65 -12.01 14.64 5.03
CA ILE A 65 -12.91 15.77 5.29
C ILE A 65 -12.13 17.05 5.59
N ASP A 66 -11.11 16.98 6.44
CA ASP A 66 -10.26 18.12 6.78
C ASP A 66 -9.57 18.70 5.52
N LEU A 67 -9.10 17.85 4.60
CA LEU A 67 -8.55 18.27 3.31
C LEU A 67 -9.61 18.92 2.41
N MET A 68 -10.83 18.37 2.34
CA MET A 68 -11.91 18.92 1.50
C MET A 68 -12.35 20.32 1.95
N ILE A 69 -12.31 20.61 3.26
CA ILE A 69 -12.67 21.92 3.79
C ILE A 69 -11.48 22.88 3.91
N GLY A 70 -10.28 22.46 3.51
CA GLY A 70 -9.06 23.27 3.54
C GLY A 70 -8.57 23.61 4.94
N LYS A 71 -8.71 22.69 5.90
CA LYS A 71 -8.24 22.89 7.28
C LYS A 71 -6.74 22.63 7.40
N ASP A 72 -6.05 23.47 8.16
CA ASP A 72 -4.58 23.41 8.34
C ASP A 72 -4.06 22.12 9.00
N THR A 73 -4.93 21.32 9.62
CA THR A 73 -4.56 20.03 10.22
C THR A 73 -4.57 18.85 9.25
N GLY A 74 -5.19 19.02 8.07
CA GLY A 74 -5.28 17.96 7.06
C GLY A 74 -3.90 17.70 6.44
N THR A 75 -3.50 16.43 6.37
CA THR A 75 -2.24 16.01 5.73
C THR A 75 -2.54 15.10 4.54
N ALA A 76 -2.10 15.48 3.34
CA ALA A 76 -2.32 14.65 2.17
C ALA A 76 -1.47 13.36 2.22
N TRP A 77 -2.01 12.25 1.72
CA TRP A 77 -1.24 11.04 1.40
C TRP A 77 -0.44 11.23 0.10
N GLY A 78 0.40 12.28 0.07
CA GLY A 78 1.20 12.70 -1.08
C GLY A 78 2.56 12.00 -1.18
N THR A 79 3.59 12.70 -1.68
CA THR A 79 4.96 12.17 -1.85
C THR A 79 5.62 11.74 -0.54
N GLY A 80 5.19 12.27 0.60
CA GLY A 80 5.64 11.88 1.94
C GLY A 80 4.86 10.70 2.55
N ALA A 81 3.91 10.11 1.82
CA ALA A 81 3.14 8.97 2.31
C ALA A 81 3.96 7.68 2.28
N TYR A 82 3.44 6.68 2.98
CA TYR A 82 4.06 5.37 3.13
C TYR A 82 3.01 4.29 2.95
N VAL A 83 3.42 3.16 2.40
CA VAL A 83 2.63 1.93 2.40
C VAL A 83 3.05 1.09 3.60
N GLY A 84 2.10 0.80 4.49
CA GLY A 84 2.33 -0.04 5.66
C GLY A 84 2.02 -1.51 5.38
N ILE A 85 2.86 -2.39 5.91
CA ILE A 85 2.70 -3.86 5.91
C ILE A 85 2.92 -4.36 7.33
N GLY A 86 2.06 -5.27 7.80
CA GLY A 86 2.19 -5.91 9.11
C GLY A 86 1.73 -7.36 9.11
N ASP A 87 1.91 -8.03 10.24
CA ASP A 87 1.65 -9.46 10.43
C ASP A 87 0.41 -9.78 11.28
N SER A 88 -0.41 -8.78 11.63
CA SER A 88 -1.64 -9.03 12.41
C SER A 88 -2.77 -9.63 11.58
N SER A 89 -3.37 -10.68 12.11
CA SER A 89 -4.60 -11.31 11.61
C SER A 89 -5.88 -10.75 12.22
N ALA A 90 -5.77 -9.78 13.15
CA ALA A 90 -6.94 -9.19 13.79
C ALA A 90 -7.80 -8.46 12.75
N ALA A 91 -9.10 -8.77 12.71
CA ALA A 91 -10.05 -8.19 11.74
C ALA A 91 -9.99 -6.66 11.68
N GLU A 92 -10.24 -6.09 10.50
CA GLU A 92 -10.24 -4.65 10.32
C GLU A 92 -11.45 -4.01 10.99
N ALA A 93 -11.23 -2.87 11.66
CA ALA A 93 -12.28 -2.09 12.28
C ALA A 93 -12.01 -0.60 12.10
N THR A 94 -13.08 0.18 11.90
CA THR A 94 -13.01 1.63 11.67
C THR A 94 -12.38 2.40 12.83
N THR A 95 -12.39 1.83 14.04
CA THR A 95 -11.82 2.42 15.26
C THR A 95 -10.30 2.25 15.38
N GLN A 96 -9.67 1.47 14.50
CA GLN A 96 -8.22 1.30 14.47
C GLN A 96 -7.55 2.55 13.87
N THR A 97 -6.29 2.78 14.21
CA THR A 97 -5.49 3.95 13.77
C THR A 97 -4.16 3.52 13.14
N GLY A 98 -4.18 2.40 12.43
CA GLY A 98 -3.01 1.82 11.77
C GLY A 98 -2.87 0.31 11.97
N LEU A 99 -1.66 -0.20 11.75
CA LEU A 99 -1.33 -1.63 11.79
C LEU A 99 -1.29 -2.16 13.23
N LEU A 100 -1.60 -3.44 13.42
CA LEU A 100 -1.69 -4.09 14.74
C LEU A 100 -0.64 -5.18 14.95
N GLY A 101 0.24 -5.38 13.97
CA GLY A 101 1.23 -6.44 13.94
C GLY A 101 2.33 -6.25 14.98
N THR A 102 2.95 -7.37 15.34
CA THR A 102 4.21 -7.32 16.09
C THR A 102 5.35 -6.92 15.15
N ASN A 103 5.37 -7.47 13.94
CA ASN A 103 6.23 -7.01 12.87
C ASN A 103 5.44 -6.05 11.98
N THR A 104 5.93 -4.81 11.86
CA THR A 104 5.37 -3.81 10.95
C THR A 104 6.49 -3.08 10.24
N VAL A 105 6.20 -2.64 9.02
CA VAL A 105 7.07 -1.76 8.25
C VAL A 105 6.23 -0.77 7.47
N TYR A 106 6.70 0.46 7.39
CA TYR A 106 6.14 1.50 6.54
C TYR A 106 7.17 1.84 5.46
N LEU A 107 6.88 1.43 4.23
CA LEU A 107 7.76 1.62 3.08
C LEU A 107 7.49 2.97 2.43
N SER A 108 8.55 3.73 2.18
CA SER A 108 8.46 4.93 1.35
C SER A 108 7.99 4.54 -0.04
N LEU A 109 7.19 5.42 -0.67
CA LEU A 109 6.73 5.19 -2.03
C LEU A 109 7.89 5.08 -3.02
N ASP A 110 7.70 4.27 -4.06
CA ASP A 110 8.59 4.22 -5.21
C ASP A 110 8.60 5.60 -5.91
N SER A 111 9.74 5.94 -6.53
CA SER A 111 9.87 7.20 -7.26
C SER A 111 8.77 7.36 -8.31
N GLY A 112 8.10 8.50 -8.31
CA GLY A 112 6.98 8.80 -9.21
C GLY A 112 5.60 8.51 -8.60
N TYR A 113 5.51 7.93 -7.40
CA TYR A 113 4.27 7.74 -6.66
C TYR A 113 4.12 8.76 -5.51
N PRO A 114 2.87 9.11 -5.12
CA PRO A 114 1.62 8.60 -5.66
C PRO A 114 1.26 9.21 -7.01
N THR A 115 0.37 8.53 -7.74
CA THR A 115 -0.19 9.01 -9.01
C THR A 115 -1.73 8.98 -8.98
N ARG A 116 -2.33 9.60 -10.00
CA ARG A 116 -3.77 9.49 -10.27
C ARG A 116 -3.97 8.81 -11.61
N ASP A 117 -4.85 7.81 -11.64
CA ASP A 117 -5.24 7.05 -12.82
C ASP A 117 -6.77 7.06 -12.92
N GLY A 118 -7.33 7.94 -13.76
CA GLY A 118 -8.77 8.21 -13.77
C GLY A 118 -9.29 8.71 -12.43
N GLU A 119 -10.27 8.00 -11.86
CA GLU A 119 -10.83 8.22 -10.52
C GLU A 119 -10.09 7.45 -9.41
N GLU A 120 -8.90 6.89 -9.69
CA GLU A 120 -8.08 6.16 -8.73
C GLU A 120 -6.87 6.97 -8.25
N ALA A 121 -6.65 6.98 -6.93
CA ALA A 121 -5.36 7.32 -6.34
C ALA A 121 -4.53 6.04 -6.20
N VAL A 122 -3.26 6.10 -6.60
CA VAL A 122 -2.36 4.95 -6.64
C VAL A 122 -1.12 5.23 -5.80
N TRP A 123 -0.85 4.34 -4.84
CA TRP A 123 0.38 4.30 -4.05
C TRP A 123 1.10 3.00 -4.35
N ARG A 124 2.40 3.05 -4.62
CA ARG A 124 3.22 1.85 -4.79
C ARG A 124 4.49 1.96 -3.98
N ALA A 125 4.84 0.88 -3.29
CA ALA A 125 6.12 0.74 -2.63
C ALA A 125 6.68 -0.67 -2.83
N THR A 126 8.00 -0.77 -2.79
CA THR A 126 8.73 -2.02 -3.02
C THR A 126 9.54 -2.44 -1.79
N ALA A 127 9.29 -3.65 -1.29
CA ALA A 127 10.13 -4.31 -0.29
C ALA A 127 11.27 -5.06 -0.99
N ASP A 128 12.51 -4.66 -0.72
CA ASP A 128 13.71 -5.32 -1.25
C ASP A 128 14.02 -6.65 -0.53
N GLY A 129 15.05 -7.35 -0.97
CA GLY A 129 15.44 -8.68 -0.51
C GLY A 129 15.59 -8.84 1.01
N THR A 130 15.86 -7.75 1.73
CA THR A 130 16.10 -7.73 3.19
C THR A 130 15.04 -6.98 3.99
N THR A 131 14.05 -6.39 3.31
CA THR A 131 12.98 -5.63 3.94
C THR A 131 11.69 -6.45 3.97
N ALA A 132 10.95 -6.32 5.07
CA ALA A 132 9.64 -6.96 5.25
C ALA A 132 9.67 -8.48 5.15
N ASN A 133 10.78 -9.15 5.54
CA ASN A 133 10.91 -10.62 5.51
C ASN A 133 10.20 -11.28 6.68
N PHE A 134 8.90 -11.05 6.77
CA PHE A 134 7.98 -11.63 7.74
C PHE A 134 6.65 -11.93 7.04
N HIS A 135 5.66 -12.39 7.81
CA HIS A 135 4.34 -12.73 7.28
C HIS A 135 3.55 -11.48 6.89
N TRP A 136 3.10 -11.38 5.64
CA TRP A 136 2.30 -10.24 5.17
C TRP A 136 0.82 -10.57 5.39
N TRP A 137 0.19 -9.84 6.29
CA TRP A 137 -1.21 -10.08 6.66
C TRP A 137 -2.06 -8.81 6.67
N GLU A 138 -1.48 -7.65 6.94
CA GLU A 138 -2.23 -6.40 6.98
C GLU A 138 -1.54 -5.26 6.23
N TYR A 139 -2.35 -4.36 5.68
CA TYR A 139 -1.92 -3.34 4.72
C TYR A 139 -2.63 -2.01 4.96
N THR A 140 -1.91 -0.91 4.72
CA THR A 140 -2.42 0.46 4.85
C THR A 140 -1.65 1.43 3.96
N VAL A 141 -2.20 2.63 3.73
CA VAL A 141 -1.43 3.83 3.34
C VAL A 141 -1.51 4.84 4.47
N ALA A 142 -0.37 5.40 4.87
CA ALA A 142 -0.26 6.40 5.91
C ALA A 142 0.40 7.69 5.42
N THR A 143 0.08 8.82 6.04
CA THR A 143 0.69 10.12 5.71
C THR A 143 2.16 10.24 6.14
N GLY A 144 2.67 9.25 6.87
CA GLY A 144 4.06 9.14 7.32
C GLY A 144 4.36 7.71 7.80
N ALA A 145 5.58 7.49 8.29
CA ALA A 145 6.04 6.16 8.70
C ALA A 145 5.58 5.80 10.12
N GLY A 146 4.45 5.09 10.23
CA GLY A 146 3.97 4.51 11.49
C GLY A 146 2.55 4.92 11.91
N ASN A 147 2.04 4.28 12.98
CA ASN A 147 0.72 4.54 13.57
C ASN A 147 0.58 5.92 14.25
N ALA A 148 1.67 6.69 14.36
CA ALA A 148 1.61 8.08 14.81
C ALA A 148 1.10 9.04 13.70
N TYR A 149 1.05 8.56 12.46
CA TYR A 149 0.53 9.28 11.30
C TYR A 149 -0.86 8.75 10.92
N CYS A 150 -1.58 9.53 10.11
CA CYS A 150 -2.93 9.18 9.72
C CYS A 150 -2.92 8.03 8.71
N ASN A 151 -3.46 6.87 9.09
CA ASN A 151 -3.65 5.72 8.21
C ASN A 151 -5.01 5.85 7.52
N LEU A 152 -5.01 5.77 6.19
CA LEU A 152 -6.21 5.97 5.40
C LEU A 152 -7.23 4.83 5.60
N ASN A 153 -6.71 3.62 5.63
CA ASN A 153 -7.46 2.39 5.59
C ASN A 153 -6.68 1.26 6.25
N ARG A 154 -7.36 0.15 6.52
CA ARG A 154 -6.70 -1.12 6.84
C ARG A 154 -7.35 -2.24 6.05
N LYS A 155 -6.53 -3.15 5.54
CA LYS A 155 -6.96 -4.42 4.95
C LYS A 155 -6.17 -5.54 5.60
N VAL A 156 -6.85 -6.60 6.03
CA VAL A 156 -6.29 -7.86 6.53
C VAL A 156 -6.57 -8.93 5.49
N GLU A 157 -5.52 -9.52 4.97
CA GLU A 157 -5.54 -10.62 4.01
C GLU A 157 -4.18 -11.33 4.03
N ASP A 158 -4.19 -12.65 4.22
CA ASP A 158 -2.97 -13.45 4.24
C ASP A 158 -2.34 -13.54 2.83
N LYS A 159 -1.05 -13.21 2.75
CA LYS A 159 -0.24 -13.31 1.52
C LYS A 159 1.05 -14.13 1.71
N GLY A 160 1.16 -14.83 2.84
CA GLY A 160 2.29 -15.66 3.19
C GLY A 160 3.50 -14.86 3.70
N THR A 161 4.62 -15.58 3.85
CA THR A 161 5.89 -15.00 4.33
C THR A 161 6.77 -14.62 3.16
N LYS A 162 7.27 -13.39 3.16
CA LYS A 162 8.26 -12.94 2.18
C LYS A 162 9.63 -13.49 2.54
N ALA A 163 10.22 -14.30 1.66
CA ALA A 163 11.54 -14.87 1.89
C ALA A 163 12.66 -13.83 1.67
N SER A 164 13.82 -14.05 2.30
CA SER A 164 15.03 -13.27 2.03
C SER A 164 15.48 -13.48 0.59
N GLY A 165 15.92 -12.40 -0.07
CA GLY A 165 16.29 -12.42 -1.49
C GLY A 165 15.09 -12.46 -2.44
N GLU A 166 13.88 -12.16 -1.95
CA GLU A 166 12.72 -11.87 -2.80
C GLU A 166 12.38 -10.38 -2.78
N THR A 167 11.89 -9.88 -3.91
CA THR A 167 11.36 -8.52 -4.04
C THR A 167 9.85 -8.59 -4.20
N TRP A 168 9.14 -7.92 -3.30
CA TRP A 168 7.67 -7.86 -3.31
C TRP A 168 7.23 -6.40 -3.41
N THR A 169 6.33 -6.10 -4.34
CA THR A 169 5.69 -4.78 -4.42
C THR A 169 4.33 -4.80 -3.75
N LEU A 170 3.90 -3.65 -3.26
CA LEU A 170 2.52 -3.42 -2.85
C LEU A 170 2.03 -2.16 -3.54
N GLU A 171 1.13 -2.34 -4.50
CA GLU A 171 0.39 -1.26 -5.14
C GLU A 171 -1.02 -1.20 -4.55
N LEU A 172 -1.33 -0.12 -3.85
CA LEU A 172 -2.65 0.16 -3.28
C LEU A 172 -3.35 1.20 -4.11
N ARG A 173 -4.55 0.87 -4.58
CA ARG A 173 -5.43 1.73 -5.36
C ARG A 173 -6.70 2.01 -4.59
N VAL A 174 -7.07 3.28 -4.50
CA VAL A 174 -8.37 3.72 -4.00
C VAL A 174 -9.11 4.38 -5.14
N LYS A 175 -10.28 3.84 -5.49
CA LYS A 175 -11.20 4.43 -6.45
C LYS A 175 -12.35 5.12 -5.72
N VAL A 176 -12.72 6.30 -6.21
CA VAL A 176 -13.92 7.03 -5.78
C VAL A 176 -14.89 7.11 -6.96
N SER A 177 -16.10 6.57 -6.85
CA SER A 177 -17.09 6.55 -7.95
C SER A 177 -18.54 6.61 -7.50
#